data_AF-A0A7W3FLP7-F1
#
_entry.id   AF-A0A7W3FLP7-F1
#
_cell.length_a   1.000
_cell.length_b   1.000
_cell.length_c   1.000
_cell.angle_alpha   90.00
_cell.angle_beta   90.00
_cell.angle_gamma   90.00
#
_symmetry.space_group_name_H-M   'P 1'
#
loop_
_entity.id
_entity.type
_entity.pdbx_description
1 polymer ?
#
loop_
_entity_poly.entity_id
_entity_poly.type
_entity_poly.pdbx_seq_one_letter_code
_entity_poly.pdbx_strand_id
1 'polypeptide(L)'
;MATTVDNYFQPDWRDQQHACAACDWQGTSRTMVMELHDDVTEYDCPACENPLLIVVHPDIEQVQAAAAAGNAEAQEQLDIIASFPRPG
;
A
#
# COMPACT_ATOMS: atom_id res chain seq x y z
N MET A 1 -15.86 -0.57 9.00
CA MET A 1 -14.65 0.26 9.13
C MET A 1 -13.60 -0.33 8.22
N ALA A 2 -12.85 0.50 7.49
CA ALA A 2 -11.75 0.06 6.65
C ALA A 2 -10.59 -0.45 7.51
N THR A 3 -9.82 -1.41 6.99
CA THR A 3 -8.58 -1.87 7.61
C THR A 3 -7.45 -0.90 7.25
N THR A 4 -6.61 -0.51 8.20
CA THR A 4 -5.43 0.34 7.93
C THR A 4 -4.15 -0.48 7.95
N VAL A 5 -3.27 -0.22 7.00
CA VAL A 5 -1.92 -0.78 6.89
C VAL A 5 -0.92 0.36 7.06
N ASP A 6 -0.35 0.47 8.26
CA ASP A 6 0.61 1.53 8.62
C ASP A 6 2.07 1.21 8.20
N ASN A 7 2.33 -0.04 7.78
CA ASN A 7 3.62 -0.47 7.25
C ASN A 7 3.41 -1.08 5.86
N TYR A 8 3.70 -0.28 4.83
CA TYR A 8 3.57 -0.67 3.43
C TYR A 8 4.33 -1.96 3.07
N PHE A 9 5.48 -2.22 3.71
CA PHE A 9 6.33 -3.38 3.44
C PHE A 9 5.97 -4.63 4.26
N GLN A 10 4.93 -4.57 5.09
CA GLN A 10 4.45 -5.79 5.74
C GLN A 10 3.96 -6.78 4.68
N PRO A 11 4.21 -8.09 4.86
CA PRO A 11 3.83 -9.07 3.86
C PRO A 11 2.30 -9.18 3.75
N ASP A 12 1.86 -9.74 2.62
CA ASP A 12 0.52 -10.30 2.39
C ASP A 12 -0.68 -9.34 2.42
N TRP A 13 -0.53 -8.06 2.77
CA TRP A 13 -1.69 -7.14 2.76
C TRP A 13 -2.35 -7.01 1.37
N ARG A 14 -1.57 -7.20 0.29
CA ARG A 14 -2.08 -7.19 -1.09
C ARG A 14 -2.95 -8.39 -1.44
N ASP A 15 -2.69 -9.51 -0.79
CA ASP A 15 -3.32 -10.80 -1.06
C ASP A 15 -4.30 -11.19 0.06
N GLN A 16 -4.41 -10.38 1.10
CA GLN A 16 -5.39 -10.52 2.16
C GLN A 16 -6.82 -10.45 1.60
N GLN A 17 -7.68 -11.37 2.05
CA GLN A 17 -9.09 -11.39 1.69
C GLN A 17 -9.86 -10.34 2.52
N HIS A 18 -10.64 -9.52 1.84
CA HIS A 18 -11.55 -8.54 2.43
C HIS A 18 -12.99 -8.90 2.11
N ALA A 19 -13.89 -8.55 3.04
CA ALA A 19 -15.33 -8.65 2.88
C ALA A 19 -15.94 -7.25 3.07
N CYS A 20 -16.76 -6.82 2.13
CA CYS A 20 -17.50 -5.57 2.22
C CYS A 20 -18.77 -5.77 3.06
N ALA A 21 -18.83 -5.14 4.23
CA ALA A 21 -20.01 -5.21 5.10
C ALA A 21 -21.25 -4.50 4.51
N ALA A 22 -21.08 -3.67 3.48
CA ALA A 22 -22.17 -2.91 2.87
C ALA A 22 -22.89 -3.67 1.73
N CYS A 23 -22.21 -4.61 1.05
CA CYS A 23 -22.76 -5.28 -0.14
C CYS A 23 -22.33 -6.74 -0.33
N ASP A 24 -21.70 -7.36 0.68
CA ASP A 24 -21.25 -8.76 0.69
C ASP A 24 -20.18 -9.13 -0.35
N TRP A 25 -19.64 -8.15 -1.07
CA TRP A 25 -18.52 -8.36 -1.98
C TRP A 25 -17.29 -8.90 -1.24
N GLN A 26 -16.54 -9.81 -1.89
CA GLN A 26 -15.32 -10.40 -1.35
C GLN A 26 -14.21 -10.41 -2.40
N GLY A 27 -12.99 -10.08 -1.99
CA GLY A 27 -11.82 -10.07 -2.86
C GLY A 27 -10.57 -9.54 -2.14
N THR A 28 -9.47 -9.38 -2.88
CA THR A 28 -8.22 -8.80 -2.37
C THR A 28 -8.07 -7.37 -2.88
N SER A 29 -7.06 -6.63 -2.41
CA SER A 29 -6.83 -5.25 -2.88
C SER A 29 -6.57 -5.16 -4.39
N ARG A 30 -6.14 -6.27 -5.02
CA ARG A 30 -5.93 -6.36 -6.48
C ARG A 30 -7.21 -6.21 -7.30
N THR A 31 -8.38 -6.47 -6.71
CA THR A 31 -9.69 -6.37 -7.38
C THR A 31 -10.52 -5.17 -6.89
N MET A 32 -9.94 -4.34 -6.03
CA MET A 32 -10.56 -3.11 -5.52
C MET A 32 -10.28 -1.92 -6.44
N VAL A 33 -11.07 -0.87 -6.28
CA VAL A 33 -10.79 0.43 -6.92
C VAL A 33 -9.74 1.14 -6.09
N MET A 34 -8.67 1.60 -6.72
CA MET A 34 -7.55 2.25 -6.05
C MET A 34 -7.65 3.77 -6.23
N GLU A 35 -7.71 4.48 -5.12
CA GLU A 35 -7.68 5.95 -5.05
C GLU A 35 -6.35 6.41 -4.41
N LEU A 36 -5.65 7.32 -5.09
CA LEU A 36 -4.37 7.85 -4.63
C LEU A 36 -4.60 9.18 -3.89
N HIS A 37 -4.12 9.25 -2.66
CA HIS A 37 -4.02 10.47 -1.87
C HIS A 37 -2.54 10.81 -1.60
N ASP A 38 -2.28 11.90 -0.88
CA ASP A 38 -0.91 12.37 -0.64
C ASP A 38 -0.11 11.36 0.22
N ASP A 39 -0.67 11.01 1.38
CA ASP A 39 0.01 10.15 2.38
C ASP A 39 -0.48 8.70 2.37
N VAL A 40 -1.56 8.40 1.64
CA VAL A 40 -2.20 7.08 1.65
C VAL A 40 -2.72 6.69 0.28
N THR A 41 -2.85 5.39 0.05
CA THR A 41 -3.69 4.82 -1.01
C THR A 41 -4.93 4.21 -0.36
N GLU A 42 -6.11 4.62 -0.80
CA GLU A 42 -7.40 4.03 -0.40
C GLU A 42 -7.82 2.97 -1.44
N TYR A 43 -8.37 1.86 -0.95
CA TYR A 43 -8.89 0.77 -1.77
C TYR A 43 -10.37 0.53 -1.44
N ASP A 44 -11.21 0.77 -2.43
CA ASP A 44 -12.65 0.73 -2.31
C ASP A 44 -13.26 -0.54 -2.88
N CYS A 45 -14.40 -0.91 -2.30
CA CYS A 45 -15.23 -1.96 -2.84
C CYS A 45 -15.66 -1.63 -4.28
N PRO A 46 -15.36 -2.48 -5.28
CA PRO A 46 -15.70 -2.19 -6.68
C PRO A 46 -17.20 -2.23 -6.99
N ALA A 47 -18.02 -2.70 -6.05
CA ALA A 47 -19.46 -2.84 -6.23
C ALA A 47 -20.28 -1.68 -5.63
N CYS A 48 -19.76 -1.02 -4.60
CA CYS A 48 -20.52 0.00 -3.86
C CYS A 48 -19.68 1.19 -3.37
N GLU A 49 -18.39 1.24 -3.74
CA GLU A 49 -17.48 2.35 -3.42
C GLU A 49 -17.26 2.57 -1.91
N ASN A 50 -17.65 1.60 -1.07
CA ASN A 50 -17.35 1.68 0.36
C ASN A 50 -15.85 1.36 0.59
N PRO A 51 -15.12 2.18 1.37
CA PRO A 51 -13.71 1.96 1.64
C PRO A 51 -13.48 0.72 2.49
N LEU A 52 -12.54 -0.12 2.04
CA LEU A 52 -12.22 -1.42 2.66
C LEU A 52 -10.81 -1.46 3.24
N LEU A 53 -9.86 -0.78 2.61
CA LEU A 53 -8.45 -0.81 2.99
C LEU A 53 -7.80 0.55 2.75
N ILE A 54 -7.02 1.01 3.72
CA ILE A 54 -6.18 2.21 3.62
C ILE A 54 -4.74 1.79 3.84
N VAL A 55 -3.84 2.15 2.92
CA VAL A 55 -2.41 1.83 3.00
C VAL A 55 -1.61 3.11 3.09
N VAL A 56 -0.88 3.28 4.19
CA VAL A 56 0.00 4.44 4.40
C VAL A 56 1.23 4.32 3.49
N HIS A 57 1.56 5.40 2.80
CA HIS A 57 2.77 5.47 1.98
C HIS A 57 4.01 5.43 2.88
N PRO A 58 5.06 4.69 2.51
CA PRO A 58 6.23 4.57 3.37
C PRO A 58 7.07 5.84 3.34
N ASP A 59 7.45 6.31 4.52
CA ASP A 59 8.53 7.30 4.66
C ASP A 59 9.90 6.69 4.35
N ILE A 60 10.90 7.55 4.10
CA ILE A 60 12.25 7.11 3.74
C ILE A 60 12.88 6.17 4.80
N GLU A 61 12.56 6.35 6.07
CA GLU A 61 13.04 5.48 7.16
C GLU A 61 12.47 4.05 7.04
N GLN A 62 11.19 3.91 6.69
CA GLN A 62 10.56 2.61 6.46
C GLN A 62 11.16 1.92 5.24
N VAL A 63 11.40 2.65 4.15
CA VAL A 63 12.06 2.11 2.95
C VAL A 63 13.46 1.60 3.29
N GLN A 64 14.26 2.37 4.01
CA GLN A 64 15.61 1.97 4.42
C GLN A 64 15.60 0.73 5.33
N ALA A 65 14.70 0.70 6.32
CA ALA A 65 14.57 -0.45 7.22
C ALA A 65 14.16 -1.72 6.47
N ALA A 66 13.18 -1.63 5.57
CA ALA A 66 12.72 -2.75 4.76
C ALA A 66 13.81 -3.26 3.79
N ALA A 67 14.55 -2.35 3.16
CA ALA A 67 15.65 -2.72 2.26
C ALA A 67 16.79 -3.42 3.01
N ALA A 68 17.14 -2.94 4.21
CA ALA A 68 18.12 -3.57 5.09
C ALA A 68 17.65 -4.95 5.59
N ALA A 69 16.35 -5.15 5.74
CA ALA A 69 15.73 -6.44 6.06
C ALA A 69 15.64 -7.39 4.84
N GLY A 70 16.05 -6.97 3.65
CA GLY A 70 16.07 -7.79 2.44
C GLY A 70 14.81 -7.73 1.59
N ASN A 71 13.94 -6.74 1.80
CA ASN A 71 12.77 -6.53 0.93
C ASN A 71 13.23 -6.00 -0.45
N ALA A 72 12.94 -6.74 -1.51
CA ALA A 72 13.38 -6.42 -2.87
C ALA A 72 12.77 -5.11 -3.39
N GLU A 73 11.47 -4.89 -3.17
CA GLU A 73 10.78 -3.66 -3.60
C GLU A 73 11.39 -2.42 -2.92
N ALA A 74 11.67 -2.51 -1.62
CA ALA A 74 12.34 -1.43 -0.90
C ALA A 74 13.75 -1.14 -1.43
N GLN A 75 14.51 -2.18 -1.80
CA GLN A 75 15.83 -2.03 -2.41
C GLN A 75 15.74 -1.33 -3.78
N GLU A 76 14.76 -1.69 -4.61
CA GLU A 76 14.51 -1.05 -5.90
C GLU A 76 14.11 0.43 -5.73
N GLN A 77 13.29 0.75 -4.73
CA GLN A 77 12.94 2.14 -4.42
C GLN A 77 14.16 2.98 -4.02
N LEU A 78 15.07 2.43 -3.20
CA LEU A 78 16.32 3.14 -2.86
C LEU A 78 17.22 3.36 -4.07
N ASP A 79 17.30 2.39 -4.98
CA ASP A 79 18.09 2.52 -6.23
C ASP A 79 17.53 3.65 -7.11
N ILE A 80 16.20 3.70 -7.26
CA ILE A 80 15.50 4.78 -7.95
C ILE A 80 15.82 6.14 -7.31
N ILE A 81 15.70 6.26 -5.98
CA ILE A 81 16.01 7.51 -5.26
C ILE A 81 17.47 7.92 -5.46
N ALA A 82 18.41 6.98 -5.40
CA ALA A 82 19.84 7.23 -5.60
C ALA A 82 20.18 7.65 -7.03
N SER A 83 19.34 7.29 -8.02
CA SER A 83 19.54 7.63 -9.43
C SER A 83 19.25 9.11 -9.76
N PHE A 84 18.55 9.84 -8.88
CA PHE A 84 18.26 11.25 -9.10
C PHE A 84 19.48 12.13 -8.81
N PRO A 85 19.88 13.03 -9.73
CA PRO A 85 20.96 13.96 -9.48
C PRO A 85 20.60 14.88 -8.31
N ARG A 86 21.47 14.97 -7.32
CA ARG A 86 21.28 15.91 -6.21
C ARG A 86 21.41 17.34 -6.75
N PRO A 87 20.51 18.27 -6.38
CA PRO A 87 20.75 19.68 -6.66
C PRO A 87 22.04 20.09 -5.96
N GLY A 88 22.99 20.62 -6.73
CA GLY A 88 24.29 21.09 -6.25
C GLY A 88 24.22 22.41 -5.51
#